data_AF-A0A972N8R6-F1
#
_entry.id   AF-A0A972N8R6-F1
#
_cell.length_a   1.000
_cell.length_b   1.000
_cell.length_c   1.000
_cell.angle_alpha   90.00
_cell.angle_beta   90.00
_cell.angle_gamma   90.00
#
_symmetry.space_group_name_H-M   'P 1'
#
loop_
_entity.id
_entity.type
_entity.pdbx_description
1 polymer ?
#
loop_
_entity_poly.entity_id
_entity_poly.type
_entity_poly.pdbx_seq_one_letter_code
_entity_poly.pdbx_strand_id
1 'polypeptide(L)'
;LRYLSEYLGEHGVSVVASTYTNAWGELAPLIDPERPIESMARTYIYPILNRGTKYKLETMKRMIDEFQLDGVILHSDRSCKPYSIGQVDQRNLLIREYGVPALLLEADHNDPRAFAEEQVASRLAAFVEMLYDGAE
;
A
#
# COMPACT_ATOMS: atom_id res chain seq x y z
N LEU A 1 5.29 -1.47 -15.36
CA LEU A 1 5.99 -1.74 -14.08
C LEU A 1 7.43 -1.21 -14.06
N ARG A 2 8.26 -1.46 -15.08
CA ARG A 2 9.66 -0.99 -15.11
C ARG A 2 9.81 0.53 -14.92
N TYR A 3 9.02 1.32 -15.64
CA TYR A 3 9.00 2.78 -15.56
C TYR A 3 8.94 3.35 -14.13
N LEU A 4 7.93 2.95 -13.33
CA LEU A 4 7.77 3.48 -11.97
C LEU A 4 8.91 3.07 -11.05
N SER A 5 9.44 1.85 -11.22
CA SER A 5 10.59 1.38 -10.43
C SER A 5 11.87 2.14 -10.77
N GLU A 6 12.10 2.43 -12.06
CA GLU A 6 13.26 3.22 -12.52
C GLU A 6 13.14 4.66 -12.03
N TYR A 7 11.99 5.29 -12.23
CA TYR A 7 11.72 6.66 -11.76
C TYR A 7 11.96 6.81 -10.26
N LEU A 8 11.37 5.95 -9.42
CA LEU A 8 11.56 6.02 -7.98
C LEU A 8 13.03 5.79 -7.59
N GLY A 9 13.70 4.82 -8.23
CA GLY A 9 15.11 4.53 -7.99
C GLY A 9 16.04 5.69 -8.34
N GLU A 10 15.78 6.39 -9.46
CA GLU A 10 16.53 7.59 -9.88
C GLU A 10 16.40 8.75 -8.87
N HIS A 11 15.29 8.80 -8.12
CA HIS A 11 15.03 9.81 -7.09
C HIS A 11 15.43 9.34 -5.68
N GLY A 12 16.17 8.24 -5.56
CA GLY A 12 16.64 7.71 -4.27
C GLY A 12 15.55 7.04 -3.43
N VAL A 13 14.38 6.73 -4.00
CA VAL A 13 13.27 6.11 -3.29
C VAL A 13 13.28 4.59 -3.49
N SER A 14 13.17 3.85 -2.38
CA SER A 14 13.05 2.39 -2.39
C SER A 14 11.68 1.95 -1.88
N VAL A 15 11.00 1.08 -2.64
CA VAL A 15 9.74 0.46 -2.21
C VAL A 15 10.06 -0.81 -1.42
N VAL A 16 10.13 -0.71 -0.10
CA VAL A 16 10.61 -1.80 0.77
C VAL A 16 9.50 -2.70 1.33
N ALA A 17 8.24 -2.23 1.31
CA ALA A 17 7.11 -2.96 1.85
C ALA A 17 5.85 -2.77 0.99
N SER A 18 4.98 -3.77 0.94
CA SER A 18 3.73 -3.71 0.18
C SER A 18 2.63 -4.53 0.85
N THR A 19 1.46 -3.92 1.03
CA THR A 19 0.27 -4.63 1.53
C THR A 19 -0.17 -5.74 0.57
N TYR A 20 0.14 -5.61 -0.73
CA TYR A 20 -0.18 -6.61 -1.74
C TYR A 20 0.59 -7.91 -1.54
N THR A 21 1.92 -7.82 -1.36
CA THR A 21 2.75 -9.00 -1.09
C THR A 21 2.55 -9.51 0.34
N ASN A 22 2.20 -8.63 1.27
CA ASN A 22 1.90 -9.01 2.66
C ASN A 22 0.53 -9.70 2.83
N ALA A 23 -0.39 -9.58 1.86
CA ALA A 23 -1.80 -9.98 1.99
C ALA A 23 -2.01 -11.43 2.47
N TRP A 24 -1.14 -12.36 2.06
CA TRP A 24 -1.12 -13.73 2.55
C TRP A 24 0.05 -14.01 3.49
N GLY A 25 1.14 -13.25 3.39
CA GLY A 25 2.31 -13.36 4.27
C GLY A 25 1.95 -13.15 5.74
N GLU A 26 1.12 -12.15 6.04
CA GLU A 26 0.68 -11.85 7.42
C GLU A 26 -0.15 -12.97 8.06
N LEU A 27 -0.61 -13.94 7.26
CA LEU A 27 -1.47 -15.02 7.71
C LEU A 27 -0.69 -16.30 8.05
N ALA A 28 0.62 -16.35 7.81
CA ALA A 28 1.44 -17.52 8.14
C ALA A 28 1.24 -18.01 9.60
N PRO A 29 1.10 -17.14 10.62
CA PRO A 29 0.82 -17.57 11.99
C PRO A 29 -0.54 -18.28 12.20
N LEU A 30 -1.46 -18.22 11.23
CA LEU A 30 -2.76 -18.90 11.29
C LEU A 30 -2.70 -20.36 10.83
N ILE A 31 -1.58 -20.81 10.27
CA ILE A 31 -1.38 -22.18 9.80
C ILE A 31 -1.02 -23.05 11.01
N ASP A 32 -1.82 -24.10 11.25
CA ASP A 32 -1.66 -25.03 12.36
C ASP A 32 -1.58 -26.48 11.81
N PRO A 33 -0.40 -27.12 11.86
CA PRO A 33 -0.22 -28.49 11.38
C PRO A 33 -1.07 -29.53 12.14
N GLU A 34 -1.45 -29.26 13.39
CA GLU A 34 -2.26 -30.17 14.20
C GLU A 34 -3.75 -30.08 13.85
N ARG A 35 -4.17 -28.97 13.20
CA ARG A 35 -5.56 -28.72 12.75
C ARG A 35 -5.60 -28.21 11.31
N PRO A 36 -5.10 -29.00 10.35
CA PRO A 36 -4.74 -28.50 9.02
C PRO A 36 -5.94 -28.00 8.21
N ILE A 37 -7.11 -28.64 8.36
CA ILE A 37 -8.32 -28.25 7.60
C ILE A 37 -8.91 -26.96 8.16
N GLU A 38 -9.07 -26.85 9.48
CA GLU A 38 -9.60 -25.63 10.11
C GLU A 38 -8.66 -24.45 9.97
N SER A 39 -7.35 -24.66 10.11
CA SER A 39 -6.34 -23.60 9.96
C SER A 39 -6.25 -23.11 8.52
N MET A 40 -6.33 -24.02 7.54
CA MET A 40 -6.40 -23.67 6.12
C MET A 40 -7.66 -22.85 5.83
N ALA A 41 -8.84 -23.32 6.28
CA ALA A 41 -10.09 -22.60 6.07
C ALA A 41 -10.06 -21.19 6.68
N ARG A 42 -9.50 -21.05 7.88
CA ARG A 42 -9.30 -19.76 8.54
C ARG A 42 -8.32 -18.87 7.74
N THR A 43 -7.17 -19.40 7.36
CA THR A 43 -6.16 -18.66 6.58
C THR A 43 -6.75 -18.17 5.26
N TYR A 44 -7.56 -18.98 4.59
CA TYR A 44 -8.14 -18.64 3.28
C TYR A 44 -9.12 -17.45 3.33
N ILE A 45 -9.89 -17.31 4.42
CA ILE A 45 -10.91 -16.25 4.53
C ILE A 45 -10.41 -14.97 5.19
N TYR A 46 -9.24 -15.00 5.84
CA TYR A 46 -8.66 -13.87 6.59
C TYR A 46 -7.77 -12.85 5.83
N PRO A 47 -7.42 -12.97 4.53
CA PRO A 47 -6.58 -11.98 3.87
C PRO A 47 -7.13 -10.57 3.97
N ILE A 48 -6.23 -9.59 3.95
CA ILE A 48 -6.53 -8.14 4.05
C ILE A 48 -7.67 -7.66 3.11
N LEU A 49 -7.83 -8.32 1.96
CA LEU A 49 -8.89 -8.11 0.97
C LEU A 49 -10.30 -8.37 1.52
N ASN A 50 -10.44 -9.33 2.43
CA ASN A 50 -11.69 -9.74 3.07
C ASN A 50 -11.94 -9.03 4.41
N ARG A 51 -11.17 -7.98 4.71
CA ARG A 51 -11.18 -7.28 6.00
C ARG A 51 -11.62 -5.83 5.81
N GLY A 52 -12.18 -5.26 6.88
CA GLY A 52 -12.65 -3.87 6.87
C GLY A 52 -11.52 -2.86 6.70
N THR A 53 -11.87 -1.63 6.30
CA THR A 53 -10.93 -0.52 6.07
C THR A 53 -10.07 -0.19 7.29
N LYS A 54 -10.62 -0.34 8.50
CA LYS A 54 -9.87 -0.20 9.76
C LYS A 54 -8.70 -1.19 9.86
N TYR A 55 -8.94 -2.47 9.55
CA TYR A 55 -7.88 -3.49 9.59
C TYR A 55 -6.77 -3.16 8.60
N LYS A 56 -7.13 -2.70 7.39
CA LYS A 56 -6.16 -2.27 6.37
C LYS A 56 -5.30 -1.10 6.86
N LEU A 57 -5.90 -0.10 7.50
CA LEU A 57 -5.18 1.02 8.09
C LEU A 57 -4.21 0.57 9.19
N GLU A 58 -4.65 -0.30 10.10
CA GLU A 58 -3.79 -0.85 11.14
C GLU A 58 -2.65 -1.71 10.56
N THR A 59 -2.89 -2.45 9.47
CA THR A 59 -1.82 -3.16 8.76
C THR A 59 -0.81 -2.18 8.18
N MET A 60 -1.24 -1.09 7.52
CA MET A 60 -0.32 -0.07 7.03
C MET A 60 0.49 0.57 8.16
N LYS A 61 -0.14 0.89 9.30
CA LYS A 61 0.55 1.45 10.47
C LYS A 61 1.62 0.50 11.02
N ARG A 62 1.29 -0.79 11.19
CA ARG A 62 2.28 -1.80 11.60
C ARG A 62 3.46 -1.86 10.64
N MET A 63 3.20 -1.80 9.33
CA MET A 63 4.27 -1.82 8.33
C MET A 63 5.10 -0.53 8.33
N ILE A 64 4.48 0.64 8.55
CA ILE A 64 5.20 1.90 8.71
C ILE A 64 6.17 1.81 9.88
N ASP A 65 5.70 1.33 11.03
CA ASP A 65 6.53 1.19 12.23
C ASP A 65 7.60 0.08 12.07
N GLU A 66 7.26 -1.07 11.49
CA GLU A 66 8.19 -2.19 11.36
C GLU A 66 9.33 -1.91 10.37
N PHE A 67 9.00 -1.28 9.25
CA PHE A 67 9.95 -1.00 8.17
C PHE A 67 10.52 0.43 8.21
N GLN A 68 10.12 1.23 9.21
CA GLN A 68 10.54 2.63 9.39
C GLN A 68 10.28 3.44 8.10
N LEU A 69 9.05 3.38 7.59
CA LEU A 69 8.68 3.99 6.31
C LEU A 69 8.50 5.51 6.44
N ASP A 70 9.11 6.26 5.54
CA ASP A 70 8.96 7.73 5.48
C ASP A 70 7.61 8.16 4.87
N GLY A 71 6.94 7.27 4.14
CA GLY A 71 5.64 7.57 3.53
C GLY A 71 4.97 6.40 2.85
N VAL A 72 3.73 6.62 2.39
CA VAL A 72 2.88 5.60 1.78
C VAL A 72 2.36 6.03 0.41
N ILE A 73 2.56 5.19 -0.61
CA ILE A 73 1.90 5.34 -1.91
C ILE A 73 0.73 4.37 -1.99
N LEU A 74 -0.49 4.88 -2.06
CA LEU A 74 -1.72 4.13 -2.27
C LEU A 74 -2.06 4.11 -3.77
N HIS A 75 -2.10 2.92 -4.36
CA HIS A 75 -2.62 2.73 -5.71
C HIS A 75 -4.13 2.49 -5.64
N SER A 76 -4.89 3.53 -6.00
CA SER A 76 -6.33 3.44 -6.22
C SER A 76 -6.58 2.84 -7.61
N ASP A 77 -6.47 1.52 -7.66
CA ASP A 77 -6.75 0.72 -8.84
C ASP A 77 -8.23 0.79 -9.23
N ARG A 78 -8.52 1.22 -10.46
CA ARG A 78 -9.89 1.33 -10.98
C ARG A 78 -10.60 -0.02 -11.01
N SER A 79 -9.89 -1.11 -11.28
CA SER A 79 -10.48 -2.45 -11.37
C SER A 79 -10.56 -3.16 -10.02
N CYS A 80 -9.55 -3.05 -9.15
CA CYS A 80 -9.54 -3.74 -7.86
C CYS A 80 -10.28 -3.00 -6.74
N LYS A 81 -11.62 -3.03 -6.77
CA LYS A 81 -12.46 -2.40 -5.73
C LYS A 81 -12.12 -2.84 -4.30
N PRO A 82 -11.85 -4.14 -4.01
CA PRO A 82 -11.48 -4.55 -2.66
C PRO A 82 -10.23 -3.85 -2.13
N TYR A 83 -9.25 -3.50 -2.96
CA TYR A 83 -8.09 -2.72 -2.51
C TYR A 83 -8.39 -1.21 -2.42
N SER A 84 -9.06 -0.66 -3.42
CA SER A 84 -9.20 0.79 -3.59
C SER A 84 -10.27 1.42 -2.70
N ILE A 85 -11.30 0.66 -2.30
CA ILE A 85 -12.35 1.16 -1.41
C ILE A 85 -11.75 1.51 -0.04
N GLY A 86 -11.96 2.77 0.36
CA GLY A 86 -11.51 3.33 1.64
C GLY A 86 -10.13 3.98 1.61
N GLN A 87 -9.39 3.92 0.50
CA GLN A 87 -8.04 4.49 0.42
C GLN A 87 -8.01 6.02 0.58
N VAL A 88 -9.08 6.73 0.17
CA VAL A 88 -9.19 8.18 0.37
C VAL A 88 -9.19 8.51 1.87
N ASP A 89 -9.99 7.79 2.65
CA ASP A 89 -10.06 7.97 4.10
C ASP A 89 -8.76 7.51 4.77
N GLN A 90 -8.22 6.37 4.36
CA GLN A 90 -6.94 5.88 4.87
C GLN A 90 -5.80 6.87 4.65
N ARG A 91 -5.68 7.45 3.44
CA ARG A 91 -4.70 8.51 3.16
C ARG A 91 -4.90 9.70 4.09
N ASN A 92 -6.14 10.16 4.24
CA ASN A 92 -6.44 11.32 5.08
C ASN A 92 -6.09 11.06 6.56
N LEU A 93 -6.39 9.86 7.06
CA LEU A 93 -6.07 9.45 8.43
C LEU A 93 -4.56 9.35 8.63
N LEU A 94 -3.83 8.70 7.71
CA LEU A 94 -2.36 8.62 7.74
C LEU A 94 -1.73 10.01 7.87
N ILE A 95 -2.16 10.96 7.04
CA ILE A 95 -1.61 12.32 7.06
C ILE A 95 -2.02 13.07 8.34
N ARG A 96 -3.32 13.11 8.66
CA ARG A 96 -3.84 14.03 9.68
C ARG A 96 -3.69 13.53 11.10
N GLU A 97 -3.85 12.23 11.30
CA GLU A 97 -3.86 11.63 12.65
C GLU A 97 -2.52 10.99 12.99
N TYR A 98 -1.81 10.46 11.99
CA TYR A 98 -0.56 9.74 12.21
C TYR A 98 0.68 10.51 11.75
N GLY A 99 0.51 11.66 11.09
CA GLY A 99 1.63 12.48 10.61
C GLY A 99 2.46 11.80 9.53
N VAL A 100 1.93 10.77 8.85
CA VAL A 100 2.65 10.01 7.83
C VAL A 100 2.29 10.57 6.44
N PRO A 101 3.28 11.04 5.68
CA PRO A 101 3.08 11.43 4.29
C PRO A 101 2.44 10.32 3.45
N ALA A 102 1.35 10.64 2.72
CA ALA A 102 0.67 9.65 1.89
C ALA A 102 0.17 10.21 0.56
N LEU A 103 0.47 9.50 -0.54
CA LEU A 103 0.05 9.82 -1.90
C LEU A 103 -0.95 8.80 -2.42
N LEU A 104 -2.10 9.26 -2.95
CA LEU A 104 -3.06 8.40 -3.64
C LEU A 104 -2.94 8.56 -5.16
N LEU A 105 -2.45 7.53 -5.86
CA LEU A 105 -2.37 7.50 -7.31
C LEU A 105 -3.55 6.72 -7.89
N GLU A 106 -4.28 7.32 -8.82
CA GLU A 106 -5.33 6.63 -9.57
C GLU A 106 -4.76 6.05 -10.85
N ALA A 107 -4.94 4.75 -11.05
CA ALA A 107 -4.56 4.05 -12.28
C ALA A 107 -5.36 2.75 -12.41
N ASP A 108 -5.12 1.98 -13.47
CA ASP A 108 -5.58 0.60 -13.58
C ASP A 108 -4.38 -0.32 -13.77
N HIS A 109 -4.44 -1.55 -13.24
CA HIS A 109 -3.33 -2.51 -13.38
C HIS A 109 -3.20 -3.10 -14.79
N ASN A 110 -4.25 -3.03 -15.63
CA ASN A 110 -4.27 -3.64 -16.95
C ASN A 110 -4.78 -2.71 -18.07
N ASP A 111 -5.55 -1.66 -17.74
CA ASP A 111 -6.03 -0.69 -18.73
C ASP A 111 -5.08 0.53 -18.84
N PRO A 112 -4.25 0.63 -19.91
CA PRO A 112 -3.32 1.75 -20.06
C PRO A 112 -4.03 3.09 -20.25
N ARG A 113 -5.29 3.11 -20.68
CA ARG A 113 -6.08 4.36 -20.82
C ARG A 113 -6.36 5.01 -19.48
N ALA A 114 -6.25 4.23 -18.40
CA ALA A 114 -6.42 4.70 -17.04
C ALA A 114 -5.11 5.19 -16.40
N PHE A 115 -3.99 5.22 -17.12
CA PHE A 115 -2.70 5.67 -16.61
C PHE A 115 -2.20 6.89 -17.39
N ALA A 116 -2.00 8.01 -16.70
CA ALA A 116 -1.46 9.24 -17.27
C ALA A 116 -0.05 9.48 -16.74
N GLU A 117 0.96 9.11 -17.53
CA GLU A 117 2.37 9.07 -17.10
C GLU A 117 2.88 10.42 -16.59
N GLU A 118 2.69 11.49 -17.35
CA GLU A 118 3.14 12.85 -17.00
C GLU A 118 2.52 13.35 -15.69
N GLN A 119 1.22 13.08 -15.50
CA GLN A 119 0.51 13.44 -14.29
C GLN A 119 1.03 12.64 -13.08
N VAL A 120 1.27 11.34 -13.26
CA VAL A 120 1.81 10.48 -12.21
C VAL A 120 3.23 10.92 -11.85
N ALA A 121 4.08 11.21 -12.83
CA ALA A 121 5.44 11.70 -12.63
C ALA A 121 5.47 13.01 -11.83
N SER A 122 4.66 14.00 -12.23
CA SER A 122 4.58 15.29 -11.52
C SER A 122 4.13 15.12 -10.06
N ARG A 123 3.16 14.24 -9.80
CA ARG A 123 2.67 13.97 -8.44
C ARG A 123 3.67 13.20 -7.60
N LEU A 124 4.42 12.28 -8.21
CA LEU A 124 5.50 11.57 -7.55
C LEU A 124 6.65 12.51 -7.19
N ALA A 125 7.09 13.36 -8.12
CA ALA A 125 8.13 14.37 -7.86
C ALA A 125 7.81 15.21 -6.62
N ALA A 126 6.61 15.80 -6.58
CA ALA A 126 6.16 16.62 -5.45
C ALA A 126 6.06 15.80 -4.14
N PHE A 127 5.67 14.54 -4.22
CA PHE A 127 5.62 13.67 -3.05
C PHE A 127 7.02 13.36 -2.51
N VAL A 128 7.97 13.08 -3.40
CA VAL A 128 9.36 12.80 -3.04
C VAL A 128 10.04 14.03 -2.44
N GLU A 129 9.83 15.22 -3.01
CA GLU A 129 10.31 16.48 -2.43
C GLU A 129 9.81 16.66 -0.98
N MET A 130 8.51 16.44 -0.75
CA MET A 130 7.93 16.52 0.60
C MET A 130 8.53 15.50 1.59
N LEU A 131 8.92 14.30 1.14
CA LEU A 131 9.58 13.32 2.00
C LEU A 131 10.95 13.80 2.46
N TYR A 132 11.71 14.47 1.59
CA TYR A 132 13.02 15.01 1.93
C TYR A 132 12.94 16.27 2.80
N ASP A 133 11.99 17.16 2.53
CA ASP A 133 11.79 18.38 3.33
C ASP A 133 11.33 18.08 4.77
N GLY A 134 10.64 16.95 4.98
CA GLY A 134 10.23 16.49 6.31
C GLY A 134 11.32 15.76 7.12
N ALA A 135 12.51 15.56 6.55
CA ALA A 135 13.62 14.86 7.17
C ALA A 135 14.67 15.80 7.83
N GLU A 136 14.48 17.13 7.74
CA GLU A 136 15.19 18.15 8.53
C GLU A 136 14.48 18.45 9.86
#